data_AF-A0A7Y6Y623-F1
#
_entry.id   AF-A0A7Y6Y623-F1
#
_cell.length_a   1.000
_cell.length_b   1.000
_cell.length_c   1.000
_cell.angle_alpha   90.00
_cell.angle_beta   90.00
_cell.angle_gamma   90.00
#
_symmetry.space_group_name_H-M   'P 1'
#
loop_
_entity.id
_entity.type
_entity.pdbx_description
1 polymer ?
#
loop_
_entity_poly.entity_id
_entity_poly.type
_entity_poly.pdbx_seq_one_letter_code
_entity_poly.pdbx_strand_id
1 'polypeptide(L)' 'MILNAFFSTGRIIFIIFFVTVFTALIVWSYRKDIKNHKRYYKNAGKKVMLYGGIIITIFIAIRILFGN' A
#
# COMPACT_ATOMS: atom_id res chain seq x y z
N MET A 1 -34.95 -9.07 -17.10
CA MET A 1 -35.13 -10.07 -16.03
C MET A 1 -33.86 -10.40 -15.25
N ILE A 2 -32.67 -10.43 -15.87
CA ILE A 2 -31.42 -10.88 -15.22
C ILE A 2 -30.96 -9.98 -14.05
N LEU A 3 -31.14 -8.66 -14.14
CA LEU A 3 -30.72 -7.71 -13.09
C LEU A 3 -31.45 -7.92 -11.75
N ASN A 4 -32.74 -8.24 -11.78
CA ASN A 4 -33.53 -8.51 -10.57
C ASN A 4 -33.03 -9.75 -9.79
N ALA A 5 -32.35 -10.69 -10.46
CA ALA A 5 -31.78 -11.87 -9.81
C ALA A 5 -30.52 -11.55 -8.98
N PHE A 6 -29.77 -10.51 -9.36
CA PHE A 6 -28.56 -10.07 -8.66
C PHE A 6 -28.84 -9.08 -7.53
N PHE A 7 -29.91 -8.29 -7.64
CA PHE A 7 -30.28 -7.23 -6.70
C PHE A 7 -31.49 -7.60 -5.85
N SER A 8 -31.47 -8.77 -5.22
CA SER A 8 -32.48 -9.09 -4.20
C SER A 8 -32.30 -8.21 -2.97
N THR A 9 -33.40 -7.88 -2.28
CA THR A 9 -33.39 -7.03 -1.08
C THR A 9 -32.36 -7.50 -0.05
N GLY A 10 -32.29 -8.82 0.21
CA GLY A 10 -31.32 -9.39 1.13
C GLY A 10 -29.86 -9.19 0.71
N ARG A 11 -29.55 -9.30 -0.60
CA ARG A 11 -28.19 -9.06 -1.12
C ARG A 11 -27.81 -7.59 -1.01
N ILE A 12 -28.73 -6.67 -1.31
CA ILE A 12 -28.49 -5.23 -1.19
C ILE A 12 -28.18 -4.86 0.27
N ILE A 13 -28.98 -5.34 1.22
CA ILE A 13 -28.76 -5.11 2.65
C ILE A 13 -27.40 -5.67 3.09
N PHE A 14 -27.07 -6.89 2.67
CA PHE A 14 -25.78 -7.50 2.97
C PHE A 14 -24.60 -6.68 2.41
N ILE A 15 -24.68 -6.22 1.15
CA ILE A 15 -23.62 -5.42 0.52
C ILE A 15 -23.41 -4.12 1.28
N ILE A 16 -24.48 -3.41 1.63
CA ILE A 16 -24.40 -2.14 2.37
C ILE A 16 -23.78 -2.38 3.76
N PHE A 17 -24.24 -3.40 4.49
CA PHE A 17 -23.68 -3.76 5.78
C PHE A 17 -22.19 -4.12 5.68
N PHE A 18 -21.85 -4.99 4.73
CA PHE A 18 -20.48 -5.44 4.50
C PHE A 18 -19.55 -4.28 4.18
N VAL A 19 -19.90 -3.44 3.20
CA VAL A 19 -19.08 -2.27 2.82
C VAL A 19 -18.90 -1.32 3.99
N THR A 20 -19.95 -1.06 4.77
CA THR A 20 -19.90 -0.15 5.92
C THR A 20 -18.98 -0.68 7.02
N VAL A 21 -19.20 -1.92 7.46
CA VAL A 21 -18.40 -2.55 8.52
C VAL A 21 -16.95 -2.71 8.06
N PHE A 22 -16.74 -3.19 6.84
CA PHE A 22 -15.40 -3.40 6.29
C PHE A 22 -14.63 -2.09 6.17
N THR A 23 -15.27 -1.02 5.68
CA THR A 23 -14.65 0.32 5.61
C THR A 23 -14.32 0.83 7.00
N ALA A 24 -15.21 0.67 7.98
CA ALA A 24 -14.94 1.07 9.36
C ALA A 24 -13.74 0.33 9.96
N LEU A 25 -13.62 -0.98 9.72
CA LEU A 25 -12.49 -1.80 10.16
C LEU A 25 -11.17 -1.37 9.49
N ILE A 26 -11.20 -1.08 8.19
CA ILE A 26 -10.05 -0.52 7.46
C ILE A 26 -9.63 0.79 8.10
N VAL A 27 -10.54 1.76 8.26
CA VAL A 27 -10.21 3.06 8.85
C VAL A 27 -9.63 2.88 10.25
N TRP A 28 -10.23 2.03 11.09
CA TRP A 28 -9.73 1.76 12.42
C TRP A 28 -8.32 1.14 12.42
N SER A 29 -8.06 0.20 11.51
CA SER A 29 -6.75 -0.42 11.33
C SER A 29 -5.69 0.60 10.92
N TYR A 30 -5.96 1.41 9.88
CA TYR A 30 -5.01 2.43 9.39
C TYR A 30 -4.76 3.55 10.41
N ARG A 31 -5.75 3.92 11.24
CA ARG A 31 -5.54 4.92 12.30
C ARG A 31 -4.45 4.50 13.29
N LYS A 32 -4.39 3.21 13.62
CA LYS A 32 -3.34 2.67 14.49
C LYS A 32 -1.99 2.65 13.75
N ASP A 33 -2.01 2.28 12.49
CA ASP A 33 -0.79 2.15 11.71
C ASP A 33 -0.10 3.50 11.43
N ILE A 34 -0.84 4.61 11.30
CA ILE A 34 -0.25 5.95 11.12
C ILE A 34 0.78 6.28 12.21
N LYS A 35 0.52 5.89 13.47
CA LYS A 35 1.47 6.13 14.57
C LYS A 35 2.72 5.25 14.43
N ASN A 36 2.54 3.98 14.06
CA ASN A 36 3.63 3.04 13.85
C ASN A 36 4.48 3.42 12.64
N HIS A 37 3.84 3.84 11.54
CA HIS A 37 4.51 4.29 10.32
C HIS A 37 5.40 5.51 10.60
N LYS A 38 4.90 6.49 11.36
CA LYS A 38 5.71 7.64 11.80
C LYS A 38 6.89 7.25 12.70
N ARG A 39 6.78 6.17 13.48
CA ARG A 39 7.85 5.69 14.37
C ARG A 39 8.93 4.91 13.61
N TYR A 40 8.54 3.93 12.80
CA TYR A 40 9.47 2.97 12.20
C TYR A 40 9.90 3.35 10.78
N TYR A 41 9.07 4.07 10.01
CA TYR A 41 9.33 4.45 8.63
C TYR A 41 9.70 5.93 8.47
N LYS A 42 10.03 6.63 9.57
CA LYS A 42 10.51 8.02 9.50
C LYS A 42 11.75 8.10 8.62
N ASN A 43 11.69 8.96 7.60
CA ASN A 43 12.76 9.16 6.62
C ASN A 43 13.11 7.91 5.80
N ALA A 44 12.24 6.89 5.74
CA ALA A 44 12.48 5.68 4.95
C ALA A 44 12.78 6.03 3.48
N GLY A 45 12.03 6.96 2.88
CA GLY A 45 12.32 7.43 1.52
C GLY A 45 13.71 8.04 1.35
N LYS A 46 14.18 8.86 2.31
CA LYS A 46 15.54 9.41 2.29
C LYS A 46 16.60 8.32 2.40
N LYS A 47 16.36 7.32 3.26
CA LYS A 47 17.26 6.17 3.43
C LYS A 47 17.33 5.34 2.13
N VAL A 48 16.19 5.04 1.53
CA VAL A 48 16.12 4.30 0.25
C VAL A 48 16.83 5.06 -0.86
N MET A 49 16.61 6.37 -0.97
CA MET A 49 17.28 7.20 -1.97
C MET A 49 18.81 7.22 -1.77
N LEU A 50 19.27 7.30 -0.52
CA LEU A 50 20.70 7.26 -0.20
C LEU A 50 21.33 5.92 -0.55
N TYR A 51 20.80 4.82 0.01
CA TYR A 51 21.38 3.49 -0.21
C TYR A 51 21.20 3.01 -1.66
N GLY A 52 20.01 3.23 -2.24
CA GLY A 52 19.74 2.92 -3.64
C GLY A 52 20.63 3.74 -4.57
N GLY A 53 20.80 5.03 -4.30
CA GLY A 53 21.70 5.90 -5.06
C GLY A 53 23.16 5.43 -4.99
N ILE A 54 23.65 5.04 -3.82
CA ILE A 54 25.00 4.48 -3.66
C ILE A 54 25.16 3.21 -4.47
N ILE A 55 24.20 2.28 -4.38
CA ILE A 55 24.24 1.01 -5.12
C ILE A 55 24.29 1.27 -6.63
N ILE A 56 23.41 2.13 -7.15
CA ILE A 56 23.37 2.49 -8.57
C ILE A 56 24.69 3.14 -9.01
N THR A 57 25.22 4.06 -8.20
CA THR A 57 26.47 4.77 -8.50
C THR A 57 27.65 3.79 -8.57
N ILE A 58 27.77 2.89 -7.60
CA ILE A 58 28.81 1.84 -7.58
C ILE A 58 28.65 0.92 -8.79
N PHE A 59 27.43 0.49 -9.08
CA PHE A 59 27.15 -0.38 -10.22
C PHE A 59 27.60 0.26 -11.55
N ILE A 60 27.25 1.53 -11.76
CA ILE A 60 27.67 2.30 -12.96
C ILE A 60 29.21 2.43 -13.01
N ALA A 61 29.84 2.78 -11.88
CA ALA A 61 31.29 2.94 -11.82
C ALA A 61 32.03 1.63 -12.16
N ILE A 62 31.60 0.50 -11.60
CA ILE A 62 32.17 -0.82 -11.92
C ILE A 62 31.99 -1.13 -13.41
N ARG A 63 30.78 -0.86 -13.96
CA ARG A 63 30.50 -1.12 -15.37
C ARG A 63 31.39 -0.31 -16.32
N ILE A 64 31.68 0.95 -15.98
CA ILE A 64 32.56 1.81 -16.78
C ILE A 64 34.02 1.37 -16.66
N LEU A 65 34.49 1.04 -15.46
CA LEU A 65 35.90 0.74 -15.20
C LEU A 65 36.32 -0.67 -15.64
N PHE A 66 35.43 -1.65 -15.54
CA PHE A 66 35.74 -3.07 -15.75
C PHE A 66 34.87 -3.74 -16.83
N GLY A 67 33.89 -3.03 -17.39
CA GLY A 67 32.96 -3.56 -18.39
C GLY A 67 33.23 -3.11 -19.83
N ASN A 68 34.37 -2.44 -20.07
CA ASN A 68 34.97 -2.25 -21.39
C ASN A 68 35.97 -3.37 -21.68
#